data_AF-A0A9W4TBT0-F1
#
_entry.id   AF-A0A9W4TBT0-F1
#
_cell.length_a   1.000
_cell.length_b   1.000
_cell.length_c   1.000
_cell.angle_alpha   90.00
_cell.angle_beta   90.00
_cell.angle_gamma   90.00
#
_symmetry.space_group_name_H-M   'P 1'
#
loop_
_entity.id
_entity.type
_entity.pdbx_description
1 polymer ?
#
loop_
_entity_poly.entity_id
_entity_poly.type
_entity_poly.pdbx_seq_one_letter_code
_entity_poly.pdbx_strand_id
1 'polypeptide(L)'
;KDEKLEKEILESCEKVVVEKVSKKTIKQKSEEKKQQKQKEQSSWSIGLDSIREGVSSIGSATNNVLQSGYDKIGSIAFSSGPDSVYHGYEIITLQSKATPETTQKIVSTQQTDGSIKLNEHVTKQLDISSDNIKKTVQNYGVSNKLKDISQNAWETALNLRYMTISSQTQDQVDKYKVQSEKAKQYLINELKDEKLVNELLTTSDKIIIEQSVQKEKKDAVATVQQSTSTEKVHEIVSNQKDDGSLQLTETISKELETDSTDSLVSSVKSYFTTKDI
;
A
#
# COMPACT_ATOMS: atom_id res chain seq x y z
N LYS A 1 23.01 -4.85 27.44
CA LYS A 1 21.87 -4.06 26.92
C LYS A 1 21.84 -4.30 25.42
N ASP A 2 20.73 -4.82 24.88
CA ASP A 2 20.66 -5.15 23.46
C ASP A 2 20.12 -3.94 22.69
N GLU A 3 21.06 -3.09 22.25
CA GLU A 3 20.73 -1.86 21.51
C GLU A 3 20.03 -2.14 20.18
N LYS A 4 20.26 -3.32 19.58
CA LYS A 4 19.60 -3.74 18.35
C LYS A 4 18.13 -4.03 18.60
N LEU A 5 17.82 -4.77 19.66
CA LEU A 5 16.45 -5.07 20.06
C LEU A 5 15.69 -3.80 20.45
N GLU A 6 16.31 -2.88 21.19
CA GLU A 6 15.69 -1.60 21.57
C GLU A 6 15.31 -0.76 20.34
N LYS A 7 16.23 -0.64 19.37
CA LYS A 7 15.96 0.05 18.11
C LYS A 7 14.80 -0.59 17.35
N GLU A 8 14.77 -1.92 17.29
CA GLU A 8 13.71 -2.66 16.60
C GLU A 8 12.34 -2.48 17.26
N ILE A 9 12.29 -2.41 18.60
CA ILE A 9 11.07 -2.11 19.34
C ILE A 9 10.56 -0.71 19.01
N LEU A 10 11.44 0.30 19.03
CA LEU A 10 11.06 1.69 18.74
C LEU A 10 10.58 1.86 17.29
N GLU A 11 11.30 1.29 16.31
CA GLU A 11 10.89 1.30 14.90
C GLU A 11 9.52 0.64 14.69
N SER A 12 9.24 -0.44 15.43
CA SER A 12 7.94 -1.15 15.36
C SER A 12 6.80 -0.32 15.97
N CYS A 13 7.04 0.36 17.09
CA CYS A 13 6.09 1.30 17.67
C CYS A 13 5.76 2.46 16.72
N GLU A 14 6.79 3.04 16.07
CA GLU A 14 6.59 4.09 15.06
C GLU A 14 5.74 3.60 13.89
N LYS A 15 6.01 2.40 13.36
CA LYS A 15 5.22 1.80 12.29
C LYS A 15 3.75 1.62 12.67
N VAL A 16 3.46 1.12 13.88
CA VAL A 16 2.09 0.96 14.38
C VAL A 16 1.35 2.30 14.47
N VAL A 17 2.00 3.34 14.99
CA VAL A 17 1.42 4.69 15.08
C VAL A 17 1.08 5.21 13.68
N VAL A 18 2.03 5.12 12.75
CA VAL A 18 1.84 5.57 11.37
C VAL A 18 0.71 4.78 10.70
N GLU A 19 0.69 3.45 10.81
CA GLU A 19 -0.33 2.59 10.22
C GLU A 19 -1.75 2.95 10.72
N LYS A 20 -1.92 3.08 12.04
CA LYS A 20 -3.21 3.41 12.65
C LYS A 20 -3.71 4.79 12.23
N VAL A 21 -2.84 5.79 12.27
CA VAL A 21 -3.19 7.16 11.86
C VAL A 21 -3.50 7.21 10.37
N SER A 22 -2.69 6.56 9.52
CA SER A 22 -2.97 6.50 8.08
C SER A 22 -4.32 5.83 7.79
N LYS A 23 -4.65 4.71 8.45
CA LYS A 23 -5.95 4.03 8.31
C LYS A 23 -7.12 4.95 8.67
N LYS A 24 -7.01 5.68 9.79
CA LYS A 24 -7.99 6.67 10.23
C LYS A 24 -8.18 7.79 9.20
N THR A 25 -7.09 8.37 8.69
CA THR A 25 -7.14 9.43 7.68
C THR A 25 -7.75 8.95 6.36
N ILE A 26 -7.43 7.73 5.91
CA ILE A 26 -8.03 7.14 4.70
C ILE A 26 -9.54 6.96 4.89
N LYS A 27 -9.97 6.42 6.04
CA LYS A 27 -11.39 6.23 6.36
C LYS A 27 -12.15 7.56 6.29
N GLN A 28 -11.64 8.60 6.95
CA GLN A 28 -12.22 9.95 6.93
C GLN A 28 -12.34 10.52 5.49
N LYS A 29 -11.25 10.50 4.71
CA LYS A 29 -11.25 10.95 3.29
C LYS A 29 -12.25 10.17 2.43
N SER A 30 -12.45 8.88 2.71
CA SER A 30 -13.41 8.04 1.98
C SER A 30 -14.87 8.41 2.29
N GLU A 31 -15.17 8.75 3.55
CA GLU A 31 -16.49 9.17 4.01
C GLU A 31 -16.84 10.57 3.48
N GLU A 32 -15.88 11.49 3.49
CA GLU A 32 -16.02 12.82 2.88
C GLU A 32 -16.32 12.73 1.38
N LYS A 33 -15.58 11.90 0.64
CA LYS A 33 -15.86 11.65 -0.79
C LYS A 33 -17.26 11.07 -1.02
N LYS A 34 -17.75 10.17 -0.14
CA LYS A 34 -19.12 9.64 -0.22
C LYS A 34 -20.16 10.75 -0.04
N GLN A 35 -19.96 11.63 0.94
CA GLN A 35 -20.86 12.77 1.19
C GLN A 35 -20.83 13.78 0.05
N GLN A 36 -19.66 14.06 -0.52
CA GLN A 36 -19.53 14.95 -1.67
C GLN A 36 -20.20 14.37 -2.92
N LYS A 37 -20.02 13.08 -3.18
CA LYS A 37 -20.67 12.38 -4.31
C LYS A 37 -22.19 12.29 -4.15
N GLN A 38 -22.69 12.13 -2.91
CA GLN A 38 -24.12 12.25 -2.60
C GLN A 38 -24.65 13.67 -2.80
N LYS A 39 -23.89 14.71 -2.41
CA LYS A 39 -24.25 16.11 -2.66
C LYS A 39 -24.26 16.44 -4.16
N GLU A 40 -23.27 15.97 -4.92
CA GLU A 40 -23.22 16.11 -6.39
C GLU A 40 -24.37 15.35 -7.07
N GLN A 41 -24.68 14.12 -6.65
CA GLN A 41 -25.87 13.40 -7.13
C GLN A 41 -27.16 14.14 -6.78
N SER A 42 -27.30 14.68 -5.56
CA SER A 42 -28.48 15.47 -5.16
C SER A 42 -28.61 16.78 -5.95
N SER A 43 -27.49 17.38 -6.36
CA SER A 43 -27.46 18.57 -7.21
C SER A 43 -27.80 18.25 -8.67
N TRP A 44 -27.51 17.04 -9.15
CA TRP A 44 -27.97 16.53 -10.46
C TRP A 44 -29.43 16.03 -10.42
N SER A 45 -29.96 15.72 -9.23
CA SER A 45 -31.33 15.21 -9.03
C SER A 45 -32.41 16.27 -9.27
N ILE A 46 -32.06 17.56 -9.30
CA ILE A 46 -33.02 18.65 -9.58
C ILE A 46 -33.34 18.75 -11.09
N GLY A 47 -32.63 18.02 -11.97
CA GLY A 47 -32.79 18.11 -13.42
C GLY A 47 -33.28 16.88 -14.17
N LEU A 48 -33.50 15.73 -13.53
CA LEU A 48 -33.80 14.47 -14.23
C LEU A 48 -34.80 13.57 -13.47
N ASP A 49 -36.02 14.08 -13.24
CA ASP A 49 -37.16 13.27 -12.77
C ASP A 49 -37.70 12.24 -13.81
N SER A 50 -36.99 12.02 -14.93
CA SER A 50 -37.49 11.16 -16.03
C SER A 50 -36.73 9.84 -16.28
N ILE A 51 -35.74 9.45 -15.48
CA ILE A 51 -35.07 8.14 -15.66
C ILE A 51 -34.94 7.44 -14.30
N ARG A 52 -36.08 7.03 -13.73
CA ARG A 52 -36.13 6.16 -12.55
C ARG A 52 -36.46 4.75 -12.98
N GLU A 53 -35.45 3.99 -13.38
CA GLU A 53 -35.36 2.53 -13.22
C GLU A 53 -33.97 2.06 -13.70
N GLY A 54 -33.07 1.71 -12.77
CA GLY A 54 -31.85 0.98 -13.14
C GLY A 54 -30.56 1.19 -12.34
N VAL A 55 -30.47 2.11 -11.36
CA VAL A 55 -29.17 2.37 -10.67
C VAL A 55 -29.33 2.45 -9.14
N SER A 56 -29.51 1.31 -8.48
CA SER A 56 -29.51 1.22 -7.01
C SER A 56 -28.44 0.29 -6.40
N SER A 57 -27.52 -0.28 -7.20
CA SER A 57 -26.65 -1.37 -6.72
C SER A 57 -25.18 -1.01 -6.41
N ILE A 58 -24.72 0.24 -6.63
CA ILE A 58 -23.28 0.56 -6.53
C ILE A 58 -22.84 0.89 -5.08
N GLY A 59 -23.76 1.25 -4.18
CA GLY A 59 -23.43 1.68 -2.82
C GLY A 59 -23.01 0.56 -1.85
N SER A 60 -23.57 -0.65 -2.01
CA SER A 60 -23.33 -1.79 -1.10
C SER A 60 -22.05 -2.56 -1.40
N ALA A 61 -21.50 -2.45 -2.61
CA ALA A 61 -20.30 -3.18 -3.02
C ALA A 61 -19.03 -2.72 -2.25
N THR A 62 -18.92 -1.43 -1.92
CA THR A 62 -17.68 -0.88 -1.31
C THR A 62 -17.44 -1.31 0.14
N ASN A 63 -18.50 -1.45 0.95
CA ASN A 63 -18.39 -1.92 2.33
C ASN A 63 -18.15 -3.44 2.38
N ASN A 64 -18.77 -4.20 1.49
CA ASN A 64 -18.53 -5.65 1.38
C ASN A 64 -17.11 -5.96 0.86
N VAL A 65 -16.50 -5.09 0.04
CA VAL A 65 -15.10 -5.24 -0.42
C VAL A 65 -14.08 -4.96 0.69
N LEU A 66 -14.34 -4.01 1.59
CA LEU A 66 -13.46 -3.78 2.75
C LEU A 66 -13.58 -4.91 3.78
N GLN A 67 -14.80 -5.35 4.12
CA GLN A 67 -15.03 -6.44 5.06
C GLN A 67 -14.58 -7.81 4.49
N SER A 68 -14.92 -8.13 3.25
CA SER A 68 -14.39 -9.33 2.58
C SER A 68 -12.89 -9.20 2.28
N GLY A 69 -12.38 -7.98 2.14
CA GLY A 69 -10.96 -7.69 2.08
C GLY A 69 -10.23 -8.19 3.32
N TYR A 70 -10.77 -7.94 4.52
CA TYR A 70 -10.27 -8.45 5.81
C TYR A 70 -10.38 -9.98 5.93
N ASP A 71 -11.50 -10.57 5.52
CA ASP A 71 -11.70 -12.03 5.57
C ASP A 71 -10.83 -12.78 4.53
N LYS A 72 -10.53 -12.13 3.40
CA LYS A 72 -9.67 -12.65 2.32
C LYS A 72 -8.17 -12.47 2.62
N ILE A 73 -7.78 -11.68 3.62
CA ILE A 73 -6.38 -11.62 4.15
C ILE A 73 -5.92 -13.01 4.58
N GLY A 74 -6.82 -13.81 5.16
CA GLY A 74 -6.53 -15.19 5.52
C GLY A 74 -6.25 -16.12 4.34
N SER A 75 -6.62 -15.75 3.11
CA SER A 75 -6.46 -16.60 1.90
C SER A 75 -5.46 -16.06 0.88
N ILE A 76 -5.21 -14.74 0.82
CA ILE A 76 -4.13 -14.16 -0.03
C ILE A 76 -2.76 -14.42 0.59
N ALA A 77 -2.68 -14.56 1.91
CA ALA A 77 -1.51 -15.07 2.62
C ALA A 77 -1.11 -16.51 2.19
N PHE A 78 -1.93 -17.20 1.39
CA PHE A 78 -1.67 -18.57 0.95
C PHE A 78 -0.87 -18.69 -0.37
N SER A 79 -0.69 -17.61 -1.14
CA SER A 79 0.06 -17.67 -2.42
C SER A 79 1.43 -16.97 -2.41
N SER A 80 1.64 -16.03 -1.49
CA SER A 80 2.97 -15.62 -1.07
C SER A 80 3.39 -16.54 0.06
N GLY A 81 4.44 -17.33 -0.14
CA GLY A 81 4.96 -18.22 0.91
C GLY A 81 5.24 -17.51 2.25
N PRO A 82 5.58 -18.27 3.30
CA PRO A 82 5.75 -17.79 4.67
C PRO A 82 6.76 -16.62 4.88
N ASP A 83 7.48 -16.22 3.84
CA ASP A 83 8.50 -15.15 3.83
C ASP A 83 7.99 -13.76 3.36
N SER A 84 6.68 -13.54 3.25
CA SER A 84 6.14 -12.23 2.88
C SER A 84 6.38 -11.18 3.97
N VAL A 85 7.45 -10.41 3.83
CA VAL A 85 7.86 -9.27 4.69
C VAL A 85 6.85 -8.10 4.69
N TYR A 86 5.78 -8.15 3.89
CA TYR A 86 4.82 -7.05 3.74
C TYR A 86 3.56 -7.27 4.58
N HIS A 87 3.20 -6.25 5.35
CA HIS A 87 1.96 -6.24 6.12
C HIS A 87 0.76 -6.04 5.17
N GLY A 88 -0.38 -6.66 5.48
CA GLY A 88 -1.57 -6.60 4.63
C GLY A 88 -2.09 -5.18 4.38
N TYR A 89 -1.74 -4.23 5.26
CA TYR A 89 -2.11 -2.81 5.14
C TYR A 89 -1.61 -2.17 3.83
N GLU A 90 -0.36 -2.38 3.45
CA GLU A 90 0.20 -1.75 2.25
C GLU A 90 -0.50 -2.24 0.98
N ILE A 91 -0.71 -3.56 0.88
CA ILE A 91 -1.40 -4.18 -0.26
C ILE A 91 -2.84 -3.66 -0.36
N ILE A 92 -3.57 -3.61 0.77
CA ILE A 92 -4.94 -3.08 0.82
C ILE A 92 -4.98 -1.61 0.38
N THR A 93 -4.02 -0.81 0.84
CA THR A 93 -3.93 0.60 0.46
C THR A 93 -3.73 0.75 -1.04
N LEU A 94 -2.82 -0.03 -1.64
CA LEU A 94 -2.62 -0.05 -3.09
C LEU A 94 -3.89 -0.47 -3.83
N GLN A 95 -4.51 -1.58 -3.42
CA GLN A 95 -5.72 -2.12 -4.04
C GLN A 95 -6.89 -1.14 -3.96
N SER A 96 -7.02 -0.39 -2.86
CA SER A 96 -8.09 0.61 -2.69
C SER A 96 -7.97 1.83 -3.62
N LYS A 97 -6.75 2.11 -4.09
CA LYS A 97 -6.44 3.23 -5.01
C LYS A 97 -6.49 2.79 -6.47
N ALA A 98 -6.16 1.53 -6.73
CA ALA A 98 -6.12 1.00 -8.07
C ALA A 98 -7.53 0.90 -8.68
N THR A 99 -7.61 1.12 -10.00
CA THR A 99 -8.87 1.03 -10.74
C THR A 99 -8.72 0.09 -11.95
N PRO A 100 -9.79 -0.60 -12.38
CA PRO A 100 -9.75 -1.43 -13.58
C PRO A 100 -9.31 -0.66 -14.84
N GLU A 101 -9.61 0.63 -14.92
CA GLU A 101 -9.21 1.51 -16.04
C GLU A 101 -7.69 1.72 -16.07
N THR A 102 -7.03 1.75 -14.91
CA THR A 102 -5.56 1.87 -14.84
C THR A 102 -4.90 0.63 -15.43
N THR A 103 -5.33 -0.55 -15.01
CA THR A 103 -4.91 -1.86 -15.53
C THR A 103 -5.13 -1.96 -17.04
N GLN A 104 -6.30 -1.49 -17.53
CA GLN A 104 -6.58 -1.44 -18.96
C GLN A 104 -5.62 -0.51 -19.71
N LYS A 105 -5.34 0.70 -19.19
CA LYS A 105 -4.39 1.64 -19.80
C LYS A 105 -2.97 1.09 -19.87
N ILE A 106 -2.51 0.40 -18.82
CA ILE A 106 -1.20 -0.28 -18.81
C ILE A 106 -1.14 -1.27 -19.98
N VAL A 107 -2.14 -2.17 -20.05
CA VAL A 107 -2.19 -3.22 -21.07
C VAL A 107 -2.31 -2.66 -22.49
N SER A 108 -3.08 -1.59 -22.70
CA SER A 108 -3.21 -0.94 -24.01
C SER A 108 -1.91 -0.31 -24.53
N THR A 109 -0.91 -0.11 -23.66
CA THR A 109 0.41 0.41 -24.03
C THR A 109 1.48 -0.66 -24.19
N GLN A 110 1.13 -1.95 -24.03
CA GLN A 110 2.05 -3.05 -24.25
C GLN A 110 2.46 -3.12 -25.73
N GLN A 111 3.75 -3.15 -25.98
CA GLN A 111 4.33 -3.28 -27.31
C GLN A 111 4.25 -4.73 -27.81
N THR A 112 4.48 -4.94 -29.10
CA THR A 112 4.41 -6.26 -29.74
C THR A 112 5.44 -7.24 -29.19
N ASP A 113 6.59 -6.75 -28.70
CA ASP A 113 7.64 -7.54 -28.05
C ASP A 113 7.31 -7.92 -26.59
N GLY A 114 6.20 -7.41 -26.05
CA GLY A 114 5.75 -7.64 -24.67
C GLY A 114 6.19 -6.57 -23.67
N SER A 115 7.08 -5.64 -24.05
CA SER A 115 7.52 -4.54 -23.19
C SER A 115 6.38 -3.55 -22.90
N ILE A 116 6.44 -2.89 -21.75
CA ILE A 116 5.41 -1.94 -21.30
C ILE A 116 6.09 -0.67 -20.78
N LYS A 117 5.78 0.48 -21.40
CA LYS A 117 6.24 1.78 -20.92
C LYS A 117 5.59 2.16 -19.60
N LEU A 118 6.32 2.85 -18.72
CA LEU A 118 5.78 3.24 -17.42
C LEU A 118 4.51 4.07 -17.57
N ASN A 119 3.41 3.61 -16.97
CA ASN A 119 2.13 4.29 -17.09
C ASN A 119 2.12 5.58 -16.24
N GLU A 120 1.53 6.65 -16.77
CA GLU A 120 1.45 7.95 -16.09
C GLU A 120 0.70 7.86 -14.75
N HIS A 121 -0.33 7.01 -14.65
CA HIS A 121 -1.06 6.82 -13.40
C HIS A 121 -0.22 6.10 -12.36
N VAL A 122 0.50 5.04 -12.77
CA VAL A 122 1.46 4.34 -11.90
C VAL A 122 2.55 5.31 -11.43
N THR A 123 3.03 6.16 -12.33
CA THR A 123 4.02 7.21 -12.03
C THR A 123 3.53 8.16 -10.94
N LYS A 124 2.32 8.72 -11.11
CA LYS A 124 1.73 9.64 -10.13
C LYS A 124 1.40 8.98 -8.80
N GLN A 125 0.96 7.72 -8.82
CA GLN A 125 0.56 7.01 -7.62
C GLN A 125 1.75 6.56 -6.77
N LEU A 126 2.86 6.21 -7.40
CA LEU A 126 4.06 5.69 -6.72
C LEU A 126 5.20 6.72 -6.60
N ASP A 127 5.05 7.91 -7.18
CA ASP A 127 6.13 8.92 -7.26
C ASP A 127 7.41 8.39 -7.94
N ILE A 128 7.23 7.48 -8.91
CA ILE A 128 8.32 6.88 -9.71
C ILE A 128 8.14 7.32 -11.15
N SER A 129 9.18 7.87 -11.76
CA SER A 129 9.21 8.21 -13.18
C SER A 129 10.33 7.47 -13.88
N SER A 130 10.24 7.40 -15.20
CA SER A 130 11.32 6.92 -16.06
C SER A 130 12.67 7.57 -15.73
N ASP A 131 12.68 8.87 -15.41
CA ASP A 131 13.90 9.63 -15.10
C ASP A 131 14.49 9.30 -13.72
N ASN A 132 13.66 8.93 -12.75
CA ASN A 132 14.09 8.69 -11.36
C ASN A 132 14.23 7.21 -11.00
N ILE A 133 13.78 6.28 -11.87
CA ILE A 133 13.71 4.85 -11.57
C ILE A 133 15.05 4.27 -11.08
N LYS A 134 16.16 4.65 -11.72
CA LYS A 134 17.51 4.21 -11.34
C LYS A 134 17.91 4.68 -9.94
N LYS A 135 17.53 5.91 -9.57
CA LYS A 135 17.79 6.45 -8.23
C LYS A 135 16.92 5.73 -7.19
N THR A 136 15.66 5.48 -7.51
CA THR A 136 14.73 4.77 -6.63
C THR A 136 15.25 3.38 -6.30
N VAL A 137 15.68 2.59 -7.30
CA VAL A 137 16.11 1.20 -7.11
C VAL A 137 17.41 1.07 -6.29
N GLN A 138 18.27 2.09 -6.30
CA GLN A 138 19.51 2.10 -5.51
C GLN A 138 19.24 2.06 -4.00
N ASN A 139 18.08 2.56 -3.55
CA ASN A 139 17.69 2.53 -2.13
C ASN A 139 17.32 1.13 -1.63
N TYR A 140 17.20 0.14 -2.53
CA TYR A 140 16.72 -1.21 -2.21
C TYR A 140 17.83 -2.25 -2.03
N GLY A 141 19.11 -1.84 -2.03
CA GLY A 141 20.23 -2.76 -1.77
C GLY A 141 20.42 -3.83 -2.85
N VAL A 142 20.10 -3.50 -4.09
CA VAL A 142 20.07 -4.43 -5.23
C VAL A 142 21.46 -4.83 -5.73
N SER A 143 21.55 -5.96 -6.44
CA SER A 143 22.79 -6.44 -7.05
C SER A 143 23.33 -5.45 -8.10
N ASN A 144 24.65 -5.46 -8.33
CA ASN A 144 25.24 -4.60 -9.36
C ASN A 144 24.67 -4.88 -10.75
N LYS A 145 24.42 -6.17 -11.05
CA LYS A 145 23.76 -6.56 -12.31
C LYS A 145 22.39 -5.90 -12.47
N LEU A 146 21.59 -5.83 -11.40
CA LEU A 146 20.25 -5.23 -11.45
C LEU A 146 20.30 -3.70 -11.62
N LYS A 147 21.37 -3.04 -11.15
CA LYS A 147 21.57 -1.59 -11.37
C LYS A 147 21.81 -1.24 -12.84
N ASP A 148 22.34 -2.20 -13.60
CA ASP A 148 22.81 -1.99 -14.97
C ASP A 148 21.79 -2.41 -16.04
N ILE A 149 20.63 -2.97 -15.67
CA ILE A 149 19.61 -3.39 -16.65
C ILE A 149 18.98 -2.20 -17.38
N SER A 150 18.36 -2.49 -18.52
CA SER A 150 17.69 -1.49 -19.34
C SER A 150 16.51 -0.86 -18.60
N GLN A 151 16.26 0.43 -18.91
CA GLN A 151 15.10 1.14 -18.36
C GLN A 151 13.78 0.46 -18.74
N ASN A 152 13.67 -0.05 -19.98
CA ASN A 152 12.48 -0.77 -20.43
C ASN A 152 12.20 -2.03 -19.60
N ALA A 153 13.22 -2.75 -19.14
CA ALA A 153 13.06 -3.88 -18.24
C ALA A 153 12.46 -3.45 -16.90
N TRP A 154 12.97 -2.36 -16.32
CA TRP A 154 12.42 -1.77 -15.09
C TRP A 154 10.97 -1.29 -15.25
N GLU A 155 10.67 -0.54 -16.31
CA GLU A 155 9.31 -0.04 -16.57
C GLU A 155 8.32 -1.19 -16.79
N THR A 156 8.73 -2.23 -17.52
CA THR A 156 7.91 -3.41 -17.77
C THR A 156 7.64 -4.17 -16.47
N ALA A 157 8.68 -4.38 -15.65
CA ALA A 157 8.53 -5.07 -14.37
C ALA A 157 7.64 -4.30 -13.39
N LEU A 158 7.81 -2.98 -13.25
CA LEU A 158 6.96 -2.16 -12.38
C LEU A 158 5.49 -2.20 -12.80
N ASN A 159 5.18 -2.04 -14.10
CA ASN A 159 3.81 -2.14 -14.57
C ASN A 159 3.21 -3.53 -14.36
N LEU A 160 3.96 -4.59 -14.68
CA LEU A 160 3.52 -5.98 -14.50
C LEU A 160 3.20 -6.27 -13.04
N ARG A 161 4.10 -5.90 -12.13
CA ARG A 161 3.93 -6.14 -10.70
C ARG A 161 2.83 -5.27 -10.11
N TYR A 162 2.69 -4.03 -10.57
CA TYR A 162 1.60 -3.14 -10.15
C TYR A 162 0.26 -3.77 -10.49
N MET A 163 0.11 -4.21 -11.74
CA MET A 163 -1.10 -4.85 -12.24
C MET A 163 -1.44 -6.13 -11.45
N THR A 164 -0.43 -6.92 -11.11
CA THR A 164 -0.59 -8.17 -10.37
C THR A 164 -1.05 -7.91 -8.93
N ILE A 165 -0.35 -7.04 -8.18
CA ILE A 165 -0.65 -6.78 -6.76
C ILE A 165 -1.98 -6.03 -6.60
N SER A 166 -2.28 -5.11 -7.52
CA SER A 166 -3.49 -4.29 -7.45
C SER A 166 -4.77 -5.02 -7.85
N SER A 167 -4.67 -6.20 -8.47
CA SER A 167 -5.82 -7.01 -8.85
C SER A 167 -6.47 -7.64 -7.60
N GLN A 168 -7.79 -7.47 -7.45
CA GLN A 168 -8.54 -7.89 -6.25
C GLN A 168 -9.30 -9.20 -6.46
N THR A 169 -9.57 -9.57 -7.72
CA THR A 169 -10.35 -10.76 -8.10
C THR A 169 -9.60 -11.63 -9.10
N GLN A 170 -9.91 -12.92 -9.11
CA GLN A 170 -9.34 -13.86 -10.08
C GLN A 170 -9.72 -13.45 -11.51
N ASP A 171 -10.94 -12.98 -11.74
CA ASP A 171 -11.39 -12.48 -13.05
C ASP A 171 -10.52 -11.34 -13.58
N GLN A 172 -10.06 -10.42 -12.71
CA GLN A 172 -9.15 -9.34 -13.12
C GLN A 172 -7.77 -9.87 -13.53
N VAL A 173 -7.26 -10.87 -12.80
CA VAL A 173 -5.99 -11.54 -13.11
C VAL A 173 -6.10 -12.28 -14.45
N ASP A 174 -7.18 -13.06 -14.63
CA ASP A 174 -7.40 -13.87 -15.82
C ASP A 174 -7.61 -13.00 -17.07
N LYS A 175 -8.29 -11.85 -16.92
CA LYS A 175 -8.54 -10.90 -18.02
C LYS A 175 -7.26 -10.44 -18.71
N TYR A 176 -6.15 -10.32 -17.99
CA TYR A 176 -4.88 -9.81 -18.52
C TYR A 176 -3.73 -10.83 -18.42
N LYS A 177 -4.07 -12.12 -18.31
CA LYS A 177 -3.11 -13.21 -18.19
C LYS A 177 -2.16 -13.28 -19.39
N VAL A 178 -2.68 -13.22 -20.62
CA VAL A 178 -1.89 -13.26 -21.85
C VAL A 178 -0.88 -12.13 -21.91
N GLN A 179 -1.27 -10.92 -21.51
CA GLN A 179 -0.40 -9.75 -21.51
C GLN A 179 0.65 -9.83 -20.41
N SER A 180 0.29 -10.38 -19.25
CA SER A 180 1.23 -10.66 -18.16
C SER A 180 2.28 -11.69 -18.58
N GLU A 181 1.87 -12.75 -19.28
CA GLU A 181 2.77 -13.76 -19.83
C GLU A 181 3.72 -13.15 -20.87
N LYS A 182 3.22 -12.31 -21.79
CA LYS A 182 4.07 -11.60 -22.76
C LYS A 182 5.10 -10.68 -22.11
N ALA A 183 4.70 -9.93 -21.08
CA ALA A 183 5.63 -9.07 -20.33
C ALA A 183 6.71 -9.90 -19.61
N LYS A 184 6.35 -11.04 -19.03
CA LYS A 184 7.32 -11.95 -18.40
C LYS A 184 8.28 -12.55 -19.44
N GLN A 185 7.78 -12.95 -20.61
CA GLN A 185 8.61 -13.46 -21.70
C GLN A 185 9.57 -12.40 -22.24
N TYR A 186 9.12 -11.15 -22.37
CA TYR A 186 9.98 -10.02 -22.71
C TYR A 186 11.17 -9.91 -21.73
N LEU A 187 10.90 -9.91 -20.42
CA LEU A 187 11.95 -9.79 -19.40
C LEU A 187 12.95 -10.95 -19.44
N ILE A 188 12.48 -12.19 -19.65
CA ILE A 188 13.34 -13.37 -19.81
C ILE A 188 14.25 -13.22 -21.02
N ASN A 189 13.70 -12.78 -22.16
CA ASN A 189 14.44 -12.62 -23.40
C ASN A 189 15.45 -11.46 -23.35
N GLU A 190 15.07 -10.36 -22.71
CA GLU A 190 15.89 -9.17 -22.52
C GLU A 190 17.09 -9.45 -21.60
N LEU A 191 16.84 -10.10 -20.46
CA LEU A 191 17.87 -10.28 -19.43
C LEU A 191 18.68 -11.56 -19.61
N LYS A 192 18.10 -12.62 -20.19
CA LYS A 192 18.73 -13.93 -20.40
C LYS A 192 19.35 -14.53 -19.12
N ASP A 193 18.87 -14.10 -17.96
CA ASP A 193 19.32 -14.52 -16.64
C ASP A 193 18.08 -14.61 -15.75
N GLU A 194 17.59 -15.83 -15.53
CA GLU A 194 16.35 -16.08 -14.77
C GLU A 194 16.46 -15.61 -13.32
N LYS A 195 17.65 -15.69 -12.72
CA LYS A 195 17.88 -15.19 -11.35
C LYS A 195 17.74 -13.68 -11.32
N LEU A 196 18.25 -12.98 -12.33
CA LEU A 196 18.13 -11.54 -12.45
C LEU A 196 16.67 -11.10 -12.71
N VAL A 197 15.91 -11.87 -13.51
CA VAL A 197 14.46 -11.63 -13.70
C VAL A 197 13.72 -11.76 -12.38
N ASN A 198 14.00 -12.80 -11.58
CA ASN A 198 13.36 -12.96 -10.28
C ASN A 198 13.74 -11.83 -9.31
N GLU A 199 15.02 -11.44 -9.25
CA GLU A 199 15.46 -10.29 -8.45
C GLU A 199 14.74 -8.99 -8.86
N LEU A 200 14.60 -8.75 -10.18
CA LEU A 200 13.87 -7.60 -10.73
C LEU A 200 12.41 -7.58 -10.29
N LEU A 201 11.70 -8.71 -10.41
CA LEU A 201 10.29 -8.81 -10.06
C LEU A 201 10.07 -8.67 -8.55
N THR A 202 10.89 -9.32 -7.72
CA THR A 202 10.81 -9.20 -6.26
C THR A 202 11.15 -7.78 -5.79
N THR A 203 12.14 -7.14 -6.40
CA THR A 203 12.47 -5.74 -6.09
C THR A 203 11.34 -4.80 -6.52
N SER A 204 10.72 -5.06 -7.68
CA SER A 204 9.56 -4.29 -8.16
C SER A 204 8.37 -4.42 -7.22
N ASP A 205 8.10 -5.61 -6.66
CA ASP A 205 7.09 -5.80 -5.62
C ASP A 205 7.37 -4.91 -4.41
N LYS A 206 8.61 -4.95 -3.92
CA LYS A 206 9.04 -4.14 -2.78
C LYS A 206 8.82 -2.64 -3.01
N ILE A 207 9.28 -2.16 -4.17
CA ILE A 207 9.13 -0.76 -4.58
C ILE A 207 7.66 -0.37 -4.61
N ILE A 208 6.81 -1.17 -5.25
CA ILE A 208 5.39 -0.85 -5.43
C ILE A 208 4.68 -0.81 -4.08
N ILE A 209 4.92 -1.80 -3.23
CA ILE A 209 4.30 -1.91 -1.91
C ILE A 209 4.73 -0.73 -1.03
N GLU A 210 6.03 -0.46 -0.92
CA GLU A 210 6.53 0.64 -0.07
C GLU A 210 6.11 2.03 -0.59
N GLN A 211 6.21 2.26 -1.90
CA GLN A 211 5.85 3.56 -2.47
C GLN A 211 4.35 3.82 -2.45
N SER A 212 3.53 2.76 -2.55
CA SER A 212 2.07 2.89 -2.52
C SER A 212 1.50 3.50 -1.23
N VAL A 213 2.27 3.46 -0.14
CA VAL A 213 1.89 4.02 1.17
C VAL A 213 2.80 5.16 1.62
N GLN A 214 3.84 5.51 0.86
CA GLN A 214 4.83 6.48 1.32
C GLN A 214 4.21 7.85 1.60
N LYS A 215 3.26 8.26 0.75
CA LYS A 215 2.49 9.49 0.96
C LYS A 215 1.64 9.43 2.22
N GLU A 216 0.89 8.35 2.42
CA GLU A 216 0.04 8.14 3.60
C GLU A 216 0.86 8.11 4.89
N LYS A 217 2.06 7.52 4.84
CA LYS A 217 2.99 7.49 5.97
C LYS A 217 3.46 8.91 6.31
N LYS A 218 3.84 9.72 5.31
CA LYS A 218 4.22 11.13 5.48
C LYS A 218 3.06 11.98 6.02
N ASP A 219 1.87 11.83 5.45
CA ASP A 219 0.65 12.53 5.89
C ASP A 219 0.29 12.17 7.34
N ALA A 220 0.43 10.90 7.73
CA ALA A 220 0.19 10.46 9.10
C ALA A 220 1.19 11.05 10.10
N VAL A 221 2.48 11.08 9.77
CA VAL A 221 3.49 11.75 10.61
C VAL A 221 3.16 13.23 10.78
N ALA A 222 2.81 13.93 9.70
CA ALA A 222 2.40 15.33 9.76
C ALA A 222 1.14 15.52 10.62
N THR A 223 0.16 14.63 10.50
CA THR A 223 -1.07 14.66 11.30
C THR A 223 -0.77 14.51 12.79
N VAL A 224 0.09 13.54 13.17
CA VAL A 224 0.52 13.35 14.56
C VAL A 224 1.25 14.58 15.08
N GLN A 225 2.15 15.14 14.30
CA GLN A 225 2.88 16.36 14.68
C GLN A 225 1.96 17.56 14.90
N GLN A 226 0.95 17.73 14.04
CA GLN A 226 -0.02 18.83 14.14
C GLN A 226 -1.03 18.63 15.28
N SER A 227 -1.43 17.39 15.57
CA SER A 227 -2.40 17.08 16.63
C SER A 227 -1.78 17.00 18.02
N THR A 228 -0.44 16.92 18.10
CA THR A 228 0.31 16.90 19.36
C THR A 228 0.49 18.33 19.87
N SER A 229 -0.14 18.62 21.01
CA SER A 229 0.02 19.91 21.71
C SER A 229 0.95 19.77 22.92
N THR A 230 1.45 20.90 23.42
CA THR A 230 2.26 20.95 24.64
C THR A 230 1.52 20.35 25.83
N GLU A 231 0.20 20.55 25.92
CA GLU A 231 -0.64 20.01 26.98
C GLU A 231 -0.70 18.47 26.91
N LYS A 232 -0.87 17.89 25.72
CA LYS A 232 -0.84 16.43 25.54
C LYS A 232 0.53 15.85 25.93
N VAL A 233 1.62 16.53 25.55
CA VAL A 233 2.99 16.12 25.94
C VAL A 233 3.16 16.21 27.46
N HIS A 234 2.69 17.29 28.08
CA HIS A 234 2.76 17.45 29.54
C HIS A 234 1.95 16.36 30.25
N GLU A 235 0.75 16.02 29.78
CA GLU A 235 -0.03 14.91 30.33
C GLU A 235 0.75 13.59 30.28
N ILE A 236 1.40 13.28 29.15
CA ILE A 236 2.19 12.05 28.99
C ILE A 236 3.38 12.03 29.96
N VAL A 237 4.14 13.13 30.02
CA VAL A 237 5.33 13.24 30.88
C VAL A 237 4.97 13.24 32.36
N SER A 238 3.86 13.87 32.76
CA SER A 238 3.38 13.86 34.15
C SER A 238 2.99 12.46 34.63
N ASN A 239 2.66 11.55 33.71
CA ASN A 239 2.35 10.14 34.01
C ASN A 239 3.58 9.22 33.91
N GLN A 240 4.78 9.77 33.72
CA GLN A 240 6.02 9.01 33.77
C GLN A 240 6.28 8.53 35.21
N LYS A 241 6.58 7.24 35.37
CA LYS A 241 6.97 6.69 36.66
C LYS A 241 8.42 7.03 37.00
N ASP A 242 8.79 6.88 38.27
CA ASP A 242 10.16 7.11 38.75
C ASP A 242 11.22 6.23 38.07
N ASP A 243 10.83 5.06 37.53
CA ASP A 243 11.70 4.17 36.75
C ASP A 243 11.90 4.64 35.29
N GLY A 244 11.31 5.77 34.91
CA GLY A 244 11.34 6.35 33.58
C GLY A 244 10.33 5.76 32.61
N SER A 245 9.53 4.75 32.99
CA SER A 245 8.53 4.14 32.12
C SER A 245 7.32 5.08 31.90
N LEU A 246 6.86 5.15 30.66
CA LEU A 246 5.65 5.86 30.28
C LEU A 246 4.48 4.88 30.21
N GLN A 247 3.34 5.28 30.80
CA GLN A 247 2.08 4.54 30.66
C GLN A 247 1.29 5.05 29.46
N LEU A 248 0.55 4.15 28.82
CA LEU A 248 -0.39 4.52 27.78
C LEU A 248 -1.53 5.33 28.39
N THR A 249 -1.70 6.59 27.98
CA THR A 249 -2.77 7.46 28.46
C THR A 249 -4.07 7.23 27.67
N GLU A 250 -5.21 7.63 28.25
CA GLU A 250 -6.48 7.66 27.52
C GLU A 250 -6.39 8.54 26.26
N THR A 251 -5.66 9.65 26.36
CA THR A 251 -5.43 10.57 25.24
C THR A 251 -4.77 9.87 24.06
N ILE A 252 -3.68 9.11 24.29
CA ILE A 252 -3.01 8.34 23.22
C ILE A 252 -3.94 7.24 22.69
N SER A 253 -4.67 6.56 23.59
CA SER A 253 -5.56 5.45 23.21
C SER A 253 -6.68 5.91 22.27
N LYS A 254 -7.26 7.08 22.55
CA LYS A 254 -8.28 7.73 21.70
C LYS A 254 -7.70 8.19 20.37
N GLU A 255 -6.50 8.76 20.36
CA GLU A 255 -5.85 9.24 19.13
C GLU A 255 -5.56 8.08 18.16
N LEU A 256 -5.09 6.95 18.70
CA LEU A 256 -4.73 5.74 17.96
C LEU A 256 -5.90 4.78 17.68
N GLU A 257 -7.12 5.13 18.08
CA GLU A 257 -8.32 4.30 17.97
C GLU A 257 -8.04 2.84 18.37
N THR A 258 -7.58 2.66 19.61
CA THR A 258 -7.25 1.34 20.15
C THR A 258 -8.09 1.04 21.38
N ASP A 259 -8.63 -0.18 21.40
CA ASP A 259 -9.55 -0.61 22.45
C ASP A 259 -8.81 -1.17 23.69
N SER A 260 -7.53 -1.53 23.54
CA SER A 260 -6.71 -2.06 24.63
C SER A 260 -5.20 -1.95 24.37
N THR A 261 -4.41 -1.94 25.44
CA THR A 261 -2.95 -2.05 25.42
C THR A 261 -2.49 -3.36 24.80
N ASP A 262 -3.20 -4.46 25.05
CA ASP A 262 -2.84 -5.79 24.51
C ASP A 262 -2.94 -5.83 22.97
N SER A 263 -3.89 -5.08 22.41
CA SER A 263 -4.04 -4.92 20.96
C SER A 263 -2.85 -4.18 20.35
N LEU A 264 -2.36 -3.12 21.02
CA LEU A 264 -1.16 -2.40 20.60
C LEU A 264 0.09 -3.29 20.71
N VAL A 265 0.25 -4.00 21.82
CA VAL A 265 1.38 -4.91 22.02
C VAL A 265 1.40 -5.99 20.94
N SER A 266 0.23 -6.56 20.60
CA SER A 266 0.10 -7.54 19.51
C SER A 266 0.44 -6.93 18.15
N SER A 267 -0.01 -5.69 17.90
CA SER A 267 0.30 -4.96 16.66
C SER A 267 1.80 -4.73 16.52
N VAL A 268 2.45 -4.27 17.60
CA VAL A 268 3.90 -4.06 17.69
C VAL A 268 4.63 -5.38 17.49
N LYS A 269 4.21 -6.46 18.18
CA LYS A 269 4.77 -7.81 18.04
C LYS A 269 4.75 -8.34 16.61
N SER A 270 3.72 -8.02 15.83
CA SER A 270 3.62 -8.48 14.43
C SER A 270 4.76 -7.96 13.53
N TYR A 271 5.40 -6.85 13.90
CA TYR A 271 6.57 -6.30 13.21
C TYR A 271 7.90 -7.00 13.55
N PHE A 272 7.96 -7.84 14.60
CA PHE A 272 9.17 -8.60 14.96
C PHE A 272 9.20 -10.00 14.35
N THR A 273 8.04 -10.61 14.11
CA THR A 273 7.91 -12.00 13.64
C THR A 273 8.39 -12.27 12.20
N THR A 274 9.11 -11.33 11.59
CA THR A 274 9.61 -11.43 10.19
C THR A 274 11.13 -11.49 10.08
N LYS A 275 11.88 -11.63 11.18
CA LYS A 275 13.36 -11.63 11.16
C LYS A 275 14.06 -12.92 11.59
N ASP A 276 13.36 -13.99 11.92
CA ASP A 276 14.01 -15.27 12.21
C ASP A 276 14.35 -16.02 10.91
N ILE A 277 15.51 -15.71 10.34
CA ILE A 277 16.33 -16.60 9.48
C ILE A 277 17.63 -16.87 10.23
#